data_AF-M5C124-F1
#
_entry.id   AF-M5C124-F1
#
_cell.length_a   1.000
_cell.length_b   1.000
_cell.length_c   1.000
_cell.angle_alpha   90.00
_cell.angle_beta   90.00
_cell.angle_gamma   90.00
#
_symmetry.space_group_name_H-M   'P 1'
#
loop_
_entity.id
_entity.type
_entity.pdbx_description
1 polymer ?
#
loop_
_entity_poly.entity_id
_entity_poly.type
_entity_poly.pdbx_seq_one_letter_code
_entity_poly.pdbx_strand_id
1 'polypeptide(L)'
;MDWPDAQRETLDRHMFLHVAYAYSKSKRWLGAVCIDERGEAYETKVWKCEEWSVQKVIAKVWSFAMRFAKRAAIEWRIVFCKTGEMEWDEVQGRLIGAWEAHTSAKMRGDTRLGMHVSVLRFDSVTGLALSTSASPSVRAPVTPPGMPPSTVVNLAANDYLVLPGYDTEVCTIPELDSAAVRLTPSVLPLATAHYFRLTDPPITRPAGKAIDIPTKTDDPPVGLLSSQLHLLHFNLTQNSSLWKSGGDPWRELLHSFYALTVLTQARFPSLDPLPIHLAMLSVILGVSDNRELVPVDLPLESSS
;
A
#
# COMPACT_ATOMS: atom_id res chain seq x y z
N MET A 1 -37.25 -12.48 12.67
CA MET A 1 -36.07 -11.71 13.12
C MET A 1 -35.36 -11.29 11.85
N ASP A 2 -35.59 -10.07 11.41
CA ASP A 2 -34.99 -9.55 10.19
C ASP A 2 -33.57 -9.08 10.52
N TRP A 3 -32.62 -9.84 10.01
CA TRP A 3 -31.19 -9.58 10.04
C TRP A 3 -30.79 -8.97 8.69
N PRO A 4 -29.97 -7.90 8.64
CA PRO A 4 -29.17 -7.32 9.72
C PRO A 4 -29.72 -5.99 10.30
N ASP A 5 -29.32 -5.70 11.55
CA ASP A 5 -29.70 -4.50 12.31
C ASP A 5 -29.29 -3.18 11.63
N ALA A 6 -30.26 -2.29 11.39
CA ALA A 6 -30.04 -0.94 10.86
C ALA A 6 -29.01 -0.11 11.67
N GLN A 7 -28.80 -0.46 12.95
CA GLN A 7 -27.78 0.16 13.80
C GLN A 7 -26.35 -0.16 13.34
N ARG A 8 -26.10 -1.39 12.86
CA ARG A 8 -24.78 -1.79 12.35
C ARG A 8 -24.47 -1.12 11.02
N GLU A 9 -25.49 -0.92 10.18
CA GLU A 9 -25.39 -0.14 8.94
C GLU A 9 -25.02 1.33 9.19
N THR A 10 -25.32 1.86 10.38
CA THR A 10 -25.01 3.25 10.74
C THR A 10 -23.60 3.39 11.34
N LEU A 11 -23.17 2.43 12.17
CA LEU A 11 -21.86 2.47 12.86
C LEU A 11 -20.69 2.07 11.96
N ASP A 12 -20.91 1.12 11.06
CA ASP A 12 -19.86 0.59 10.17
C ASP A 12 -19.96 1.19 8.75
N ARG A 13 -20.79 2.22 8.56
CA ARG A 13 -20.85 2.95 7.30
C ARG A 13 -19.49 3.57 6.99
N HIS A 14 -19.10 3.55 5.72
CA HIS A 14 -17.82 4.10 5.26
C HIS A 14 -16.59 3.38 5.81
N MET A 15 -16.73 2.14 6.30
CA MET A 15 -15.58 1.32 6.65
C MET A 15 -14.70 1.04 5.43
N PHE A 16 -13.39 0.98 5.66
CA PHE A 16 -12.45 0.58 4.61
C PHE A 16 -12.44 -0.93 4.37
N LEU A 17 -12.37 -1.30 3.10
CA LEU A 17 -11.95 -2.63 2.64
C LEU A 17 -10.64 -2.46 1.87
N HIS A 18 -9.53 -2.84 2.50
CA HIS A 18 -8.21 -2.79 1.88
C HIS A 18 -7.98 -4.03 1.05
N VAL A 19 -7.55 -3.86 -0.20
CA VAL A 19 -7.30 -4.94 -1.16
C VAL A 19 -5.91 -4.75 -1.74
N ALA A 20 -4.93 -5.53 -1.26
CA ALA A 20 -3.61 -5.58 -1.88
C ALA A 20 -3.58 -6.60 -3.01
N TYR A 21 -2.88 -6.29 -4.10
CA TYR A 21 -2.57 -7.27 -5.13
C TYR A 21 -1.20 -7.01 -5.77
N ALA A 22 -0.53 -8.10 -6.17
CA ALA A 22 0.75 -8.04 -6.87
C ALA A 22 1.05 -9.33 -7.61
N TYR A 23 2.04 -9.23 -8.51
CA TYR A 23 2.65 -10.37 -9.12
C TYR A 23 3.77 -10.91 -8.25
N SER A 24 3.99 -12.22 -8.31
CA SER A 24 5.20 -12.84 -7.78
C SER A 24 6.43 -12.39 -8.59
N LYS A 25 7.64 -12.65 -8.08
CA LYS A 25 8.89 -12.28 -8.77
C LYS A 25 9.00 -12.95 -10.14
N SER A 26 8.52 -14.19 -10.24
CA SER A 26 8.47 -14.91 -11.52
C SER A 26 7.38 -14.42 -12.48
N LYS A 27 6.52 -13.47 -12.07
CA LYS A 27 5.34 -12.95 -12.80
C LYS A 27 4.29 -14.01 -13.19
N ARG A 28 4.45 -15.26 -12.76
CA ARG A 28 3.52 -16.37 -13.05
C ARG A 28 2.34 -16.44 -12.10
N TRP A 29 2.46 -15.83 -10.93
CA TRP A 29 1.42 -15.84 -9.92
C TRP A 29 0.92 -14.43 -9.68
N LEU A 30 -0.40 -14.26 -9.65
CA LEU A 30 -1.07 -13.07 -9.16
C LEU A 30 -1.62 -13.40 -7.77
N GLY A 31 -1.20 -12.65 -6.76
CA GLY A 31 -1.74 -12.73 -5.41
C GLY A 31 -2.67 -11.55 -5.14
N ALA A 32 -3.72 -11.78 -4.36
CA ALA A 32 -4.52 -10.73 -3.76
C ALA A 32 -4.88 -11.08 -2.32
N VAL A 33 -4.94 -10.05 -1.48
CA VAL A 33 -5.37 -10.13 -0.09
C VAL A 33 -6.37 -9.00 0.14
N CYS A 34 -7.52 -9.28 0.73
CA CYS A 34 -8.41 -8.24 1.21
C CYS A 34 -8.60 -8.35 2.73
N ILE A 35 -8.77 -7.20 3.38
CA ILE A 35 -9.02 -7.12 4.82
C ILE A 35 -9.90 -5.90 5.14
N ASP A 36 -10.77 -6.04 6.14
CA ASP A 36 -11.49 -4.89 6.67
C ASP A 36 -10.59 -3.93 7.46
N GLU A 37 -11.08 -2.72 7.68
CA GLU A 37 -10.39 -1.64 8.41
C GLU A 37 -9.91 -2.03 9.82
N ARG A 38 -10.63 -2.93 10.50
CA ARG A 38 -10.34 -3.35 11.88
C ARG A 38 -9.36 -4.53 11.91
N GLY A 39 -9.12 -5.17 10.78
CA GLY A 39 -8.30 -6.35 10.65
C GLY A 39 -8.96 -7.63 11.16
N GLU A 40 -10.30 -7.68 11.23
CA GLU A 40 -11.03 -8.81 11.82
C GLU A 40 -11.33 -9.89 10.80
N ALA A 41 -11.82 -9.51 9.62
CA ALA A 41 -12.06 -10.43 8.51
C ALA A 41 -11.10 -10.14 7.35
N TYR A 42 -10.47 -11.20 6.85
CA TYR A 42 -9.62 -11.15 5.66
C TYR A 42 -9.87 -12.36 4.74
N GLU A 43 -9.55 -12.20 3.46
CA GLU A 43 -9.48 -13.30 2.50
C GLU A 43 -8.20 -13.17 1.68
N THR A 44 -7.62 -14.31 1.29
CA THR A 44 -6.42 -14.35 0.44
C THR A 44 -6.69 -15.23 -0.77
N LYS A 45 -6.06 -14.90 -1.89
CA LYS A 45 -6.17 -15.70 -3.11
C LYS A 45 -4.94 -15.58 -3.99
N VAL A 46 -4.58 -16.69 -4.60
CA VAL A 46 -3.50 -16.77 -5.59
C VAL A 46 -4.07 -17.38 -6.86
N TRP A 47 -3.71 -16.80 -8.00
CA TRP A 47 -4.02 -17.32 -9.32
C TRP A 47 -2.75 -17.52 -10.12
N LYS A 48 -2.68 -18.64 -10.84
CA LYS A 48 -1.70 -18.78 -11.92
C LYS A 48 -2.11 -17.85 -13.06
N CYS A 49 -1.21 -16.97 -13.44
CA CYS A 49 -1.44 -15.81 -14.30
C CYS A 49 -0.45 -15.82 -15.47
N GLU A 50 -0.57 -16.82 -16.33
CA GLU A 50 0.14 -16.83 -17.61
C GLU A 50 -0.61 -15.91 -18.59
N GLU A 51 0.05 -14.84 -19.05
CA GLU A 51 -0.40 -13.95 -20.13
C GLU A 51 -1.76 -13.25 -19.91
N TRP A 52 -2.09 -12.83 -18.69
CA TRP A 52 -3.32 -12.05 -18.50
C TRP A 52 -3.16 -10.61 -18.95
N SER A 53 -4.17 -10.13 -19.70
CA SER A 53 -4.32 -8.71 -19.94
C SER A 53 -4.62 -7.95 -18.66
N VAL A 54 -4.27 -6.67 -18.64
CA VAL A 54 -4.56 -5.75 -17.52
C VAL A 54 -6.05 -5.76 -17.15
N GLN A 55 -6.93 -5.79 -18.13
CA GLN A 55 -8.39 -5.82 -17.92
C GLN A 55 -8.84 -7.10 -17.22
N LYS A 56 -8.24 -8.25 -17.56
CA LYS A 56 -8.54 -9.53 -16.92
C LYS A 56 -8.08 -9.53 -15.46
N VAL A 57 -6.91 -8.96 -15.17
CA VAL A 57 -6.38 -8.80 -13.81
C VAL A 57 -7.31 -7.94 -12.98
N ILE A 58 -7.68 -6.75 -13.47
CA ILE A 58 -8.60 -5.83 -12.78
C ILE A 58 -9.94 -6.52 -12.53
N ALA A 59 -10.53 -7.18 -13.53
CA ALA A 59 -11.79 -7.87 -13.37
C ALA A 59 -11.73 -9.00 -12.31
N LYS A 60 -10.60 -9.72 -12.22
CA LYS A 60 -10.38 -10.77 -11.22
C LYS A 60 -10.25 -10.19 -9.81
N VAL A 61 -9.42 -9.16 -9.64
CA VAL A 61 -9.21 -8.48 -8.35
C VAL A 61 -10.50 -7.80 -7.89
N TRP A 62 -11.22 -7.13 -8.79
CA TRP A 62 -12.53 -6.55 -8.52
C TRP A 62 -13.53 -7.61 -8.03
N SER A 63 -13.68 -8.71 -8.78
CA SER A 63 -14.63 -9.78 -8.44
C SER A 63 -14.29 -10.42 -7.09
N PHE A 64 -13.00 -10.56 -6.80
CA PHE A 64 -12.51 -11.03 -5.50
C PHE A 64 -12.93 -10.09 -4.37
N ALA A 65 -12.67 -8.78 -4.50
CA ALA A 65 -13.05 -7.78 -3.51
C ALA A 65 -14.57 -7.67 -3.32
N MET A 66 -15.35 -7.65 -4.41
CA MET A 66 -16.81 -7.56 -4.33
C MET A 66 -17.44 -8.76 -3.62
N ARG A 67 -16.87 -9.96 -3.78
CA ARG A 67 -17.35 -11.16 -3.07
C ARG A 67 -17.14 -11.05 -1.56
N PHE A 68 -16.10 -10.35 -1.12
CA PHE A 68 -15.92 -10.02 0.29
C PHE A 68 -16.90 -8.92 0.72
N ALA A 69 -16.94 -7.81 -0.01
CA ALA A 69 -17.79 -6.66 0.32
C ALA A 69 -19.28 -7.04 0.45
N LYS A 70 -19.79 -7.92 -0.42
CA LYS A 70 -21.18 -8.41 -0.39
C LYS A 70 -21.58 -9.16 0.89
N ARG A 71 -20.63 -9.54 1.74
CA ARG A 71 -20.92 -10.19 3.03
C ARG A 71 -21.49 -9.22 4.07
N ALA A 72 -21.34 -7.91 3.86
CA ALA A 72 -21.96 -6.87 4.68
C ALA A 72 -22.67 -5.84 3.79
N ALA A 73 -23.90 -5.52 4.15
CA ALA A 73 -24.71 -4.51 3.46
C ALA A 73 -24.40 -3.10 3.99
N ILE A 74 -23.15 -2.66 3.81
CA ILE A 74 -22.70 -1.31 4.22
C ILE A 74 -22.11 -0.57 3.02
N GLU A 75 -22.05 0.76 3.13
CA GLU A 75 -21.37 1.60 2.16
C GLU A 75 -19.84 1.48 2.34
N TRP A 76 -19.21 0.68 1.51
CA TRP A 76 -17.77 0.39 1.60
C TRP A 76 -16.90 1.48 0.98
N ARG A 77 -15.72 1.71 1.58
CA ARG A 77 -14.59 2.39 0.95
C ARG A 77 -13.52 1.38 0.56
N ILE A 78 -13.56 0.96 -0.70
CA ILE A 78 -12.70 -0.10 -1.20
C ILE A 78 -11.42 0.50 -1.74
N VAL A 79 -10.30 0.05 -1.20
CA VAL A 79 -8.97 0.54 -1.55
C VAL A 79 -8.22 -0.57 -2.27
N PHE A 80 -8.01 -0.42 -3.57
CA PHE A 80 -7.17 -1.34 -4.34
C PHE A 80 -5.74 -0.85 -4.36
N CYS A 81 -4.87 -1.52 -3.63
CA CYS A 81 -3.45 -1.22 -3.53
C CYS A 81 -2.63 -2.19 -4.37
N LYS A 82 -1.99 -1.70 -5.42
CA LYS A 82 -1.01 -2.48 -6.18
C LYS A 82 0.38 -2.34 -5.55
N THR A 83 1.06 -3.46 -5.34
CA THR A 83 2.48 -3.49 -4.92
C THR A 83 3.38 -4.16 -5.97
N GLY A 84 4.69 -3.98 -5.82
CA GLY A 84 5.76 -4.53 -6.65
C GLY A 84 6.15 -3.68 -7.86
N GLU A 85 7.30 -4.02 -8.46
CA GLU A 85 7.83 -3.36 -9.65
C GLU A 85 6.80 -3.39 -10.79
N MET A 86 6.41 -2.19 -11.24
CA MET A 86 5.66 -2.03 -12.47
C MET A 86 6.68 -1.93 -13.58
N GLU A 87 6.66 -2.91 -14.49
CA GLU A 87 7.49 -2.80 -15.69
C GLU A 87 6.94 -1.65 -16.56
N TRP A 88 7.67 -0.53 -16.45
CA TRP A 88 7.76 0.69 -17.26
C TRP A 88 6.45 1.36 -17.72
N ASP A 89 6.10 2.46 -17.04
CA ASP A 89 5.26 3.63 -17.38
C ASP A 89 4.05 3.47 -18.34
N GLU A 90 4.19 2.85 -19.51
CA GLU A 90 3.10 2.52 -20.42
C GLU A 90 2.08 1.57 -19.76
N VAL A 91 2.55 0.61 -18.96
CA VAL A 91 1.67 -0.29 -18.18
C VAL A 91 0.97 0.49 -17.07
N GLN A 92 1.60 1.52 -16.49
CA GLN A 92 0.96 2.35 -15.46
C GLN A 92 -0.15 3.22 -16.04
N GLY A 93 0.09 3.92 -17.16
CA GLY A 93 -0.95 4.66 -17.88
C GLY A 93 -2.11 3.77 -18.32
N ARG A 94 -1.82 2.58 -18.85
CA ARG A 94 -2.85 1.59 -19.22
C ARG A 94 -3.57 1.01 -18.00
N LEU A 95 -2.89 0.79 -16.89
CA LEU A 95 -3.49 0.26 -15.66
C LEU A 95 -4.46 1.27 -15.05
N ILE A 96 -4.06 2.54 -14.98
CA ILE A 96 -4.91 3.61 -14.45
C ILE A 96 -6.11 3.81 -15.35
N GLY A 97 -5.91 3.97 -16.67
CA GLY A 97 -7.02 4.09 -17.63
C GLY A 97 -7.94 2.87 -17.62
N ALA A 98 -7.41 1.66 -17.41
CA ALA A 98 -8.22 0.45 -17.28
C ALA A 98 -9.00 0.42 -15.96
N TRP A 99 -8.43 0.88 -14.84
CA TRP A 99 -9.14 1.03 -13.57
C TRP A 99 -10.24 2.07 -13.69
N GLU A 100 -9.96 3.24 -14.28
CA GLU A 100 -10.94 4.30 -14.55
C GLU A 100 -12.11 3.80 -15.40
N ALA A 101 -11.81 3.13 -16.50
CA ALA A 101 -12.84 2.55 -17.37
C ALA A 101 -13.64 1.47 -16.64
N HIS A 102 -12.98 0.61 -15.87
CA HIS A 102 -13.63 -0.49 -15.14
C HIS A 102 -14.54 0.03 -14.02
N THR A 103 -14.04 0.93 -13.17
CA THR A 103 -14.83 1.51 -12.08
C THR A 103 -16.00 2.29 -12.66
N SER A 104 -15.77 3.14 -13.67
CA SER A 104 -16.84 3.92 -14.31
C SER A 104 -17.93 3.03 -14.91
N ALA A 105 -17.55 1.93 -15.58
CA ALA A 105 -18.53 0.98 -16.14
C ALA A 105 -19.32 0.25 -15.05
N LYS A 106 -18.67 -0.17 -13.96
CA LYS A 106 -19.33 -0.91 -12.87
C LYS A 106 -20.21 -0.02 -12.00
N MET A 107 -19.79 1.21 -11.73
CA MET A 107 -20.57 2.17 -10.95
C MET A 107 -21.82 2.67 -11.67
N ARG A 108 -21.84 2.65 -13.02
CA ARG A 108 -23.05 2.97 -13.81
C ARG A 108 -24.09 1.85 -13.83
N GLY A 109 -23.67 0.60 -13.57
CA GLY A 109 -24.51 -0.58 -13.75
C GLY A 109 -25.15 -1.15 -12.49
N ASP A 110 -24.72 -0.76 -11.28
CA ASP A 110 -25.14 -1.37 -10.02
C ASP A 110 -25.36 -0.28 -8.94
N THR A 111 -26.63 0.06 -8.64
CA THR A 111 -27.02 1.30 -7.92
C THR A 111 -27.95 1.06 -6.74
N ARG A 112 -27.67 0.08 -5.87
CA ARG A 112 -28.41 -0.06 -4.60
C ARG A 112 -27.64 0.37 -3.36
N LEU A 113 -26.32 0.20 -3.34
CA LEU A 113 -25.47 0.56 -2.21
C LEU A 113 -24.45 1.62 -2.64
N GLY A 114 -24.23 2.62 -1.78
CA GLY A 114 -23.11 3.54 -1.97
C GLY A 114 -21.78 2.79 -1.94
N MET A 115 -20.80 3.21 -2.73
CA MET A 115 -19.45 2.64 -2.70
C MET A 115 -18.41 3.67 -3.15
N HIS A 116 -17.24 3.57 -2.55
CA HIS A 116 -16.05 4.37 -2.89
C HIS A 116 -14.95 3.46 -3.35
N VAL A 117 -14.24 3.86 -4.38
CA VAL A 117 -13.10 3.12 -4.89
C VAL A 117 -11.91 4.06 -4.98
N SER A 118 -10.86 3.71 -4.24
CA SER A 118 -9.54 4.34 -4.33
C SER A 118 -8.57 3.32 -4.92
N VAL A 119 -7.76 3.73 -5.88
CA VAL A 119 -6.68 2.90 -6.45
C VAL A 119 -5.35 3.52 -6.07
N LEU A 120 -4.52 2.72 -5.42
CA LEU A 120 -3.22 3.10 -4.90
C LEU A 120 -2.10 2.29 -5.54
N ARG A 121 -0.92 2.88 -5.56
CA ARG A 121 0.35 2.17 -5.71
C ARG A 121 1.14 2.28 -4.41
N PHE A 122 1.60 1.15 -3.92
CA PHE A 122 2.53 1.06 -2.79
C PHE A 122 3.93 0.76 -3.31
N ASP A 123 4.87 1.62 -2.96
CA ASP A 123 6.30 1.44 -3.22
C ASP A 123 7.04 1.18 -1.90
N SER A 124 7.82 0.10 -1.85
CA SER A 124 8.58 -0.29 -0.66
C SER A 124 9.91 0.43 -0.53
N VAL A 125 10.25 1.30 -1.48
CA VAL A 125 11.45 2.14 -1.45
C VAL A 125 11.07 3.60 -1.66
N THR A 126 11.68 4.48 -0.87
CA THR A 126 11.62 5.93 -1.15
C THR A 126 12.94 6.38 -1.75
N GLY A 127 12.90 7.22 -2.79
CA GLY A 127 14.07 7.97 -3.26
C GLY A 127 14.53 9.09 -2.31
N LEU A 128 13.96 9.17 -1.10
CA LEU A 128 14.20 10.27 -0.19
C LEU A 128 15.56 10.15 0.51
N ALA A 129 16.25 11.28 0.52
CA ALA A 129 17.48 11.53 1.23
C ALA A 129 17.26 11.67 2.73
N LEU A 130 17.91 10.84 3.54
CA LEU A 130 17.87 11.01 4.99
C LEU A 130 19.26 11.41 5.46
N SER A 131 19.33 12.53 6.17
CA SER A 131 20.58 13.05 6.72
C SER A 131 20.56 12.94 8.24
N THR A 132 21.56 12.25 8.79
CA THR A 132 21.74 12.05 10.22
C THR A 132 22.55 13.20 10.79
N SER A 133 21.92 14.35 10.99
CA SER A 133 22.53 15.38 11.80
C SER A 133 22.46 14.97 13.28
N ALA A 134 23.51 14.33 13.78
CA ALA A 134 23.70 14.01 15.20
C ALA A 134 24.02 15.23 16.10
N SER A 135 23.67 16.45 15.68
CA SER A 135 23.99 17.68 16.40
C SER A 135 22.73 18.50 16.69
N PRO A 136 22.45 18.86 17.97
CA PRO A 136 21.36 19.79 18.33
C PRO A 136 21.56 21.22 17.77
N SER A 137 22.63 21.44 17.01
CA SER A 137 23.04 22.71 16.41
C SER A 137 22.86 22.79 14.89
N VAL A 138 22.27 21.79 14.22
CA VAL A 138 21.90 21.94 12.81
C VAL A 138 20.70 22.88 12.71
N ARG A 139 21.03 24.15 12.55
CA ARG A 139 20.12 25.13 11.95
C ARG A 139 19.74 24.58 10.58
N ALA A 140 18.45 24.66 10.24
CA ALA A 140 18.02 24.44 8.86
C ALA A 140 19.00 25.17 7.93
N PRO A 141 19.48 24.54 6.83
CA PRO A 141 20.41 25.20 5.94
C PRO A 141 19.86 26.58 5.59
N VAL A 142 20.67 27.62 5.83
CA VAL A 142 20.27 29.00 5.57
C VAL A 142 19.90 29.07 4.11
N THR A 143 18.62 29.27 3.83
CA THR A 143 18.09 29.27 2.48
C THR A 143 18.81 30.35 1.68
N PRO A 144 19.48 30.01 0.56
CA PRO A 144 20.00 31.02 -0.34
C PRO A 144 18.87 31.96 -0.78
N PRO A 145 19.13 33.26 -1.04
CA PRO A 145 18.11 34.17 -1.54
C PRO A 145 17.51 33.60 -2.84
N GLY A 146 16.20 33.32 -2.83
CA GLY A 146 15.47 32.77 -3.98
C GLY A 146 15.20 31.26 -3.93
N MET A 147 15.64 30.51 -2.91
CA MET A 147 15.24 29.11 -2.70
C MET A 147 14.10 28.99 -1.69
N PRO A 148 13.18 28.00 -1.85
CA PRO A 148 12.11 27.77 -0.90
C PRO A 148 12.64 27.32 0.47
N PRO A 149 11.99 27.71 1.58
CA PRO A 149 12.42 27.37 2.92
C PRO A 149 12.44 25.84 3.12
N SER A 150 13.59 25.30 3.54
CA SER A 150 13.71 23.89 3.90
C SER A 150 13.23 23.66 5.33
N THR A 151 12.41 22.62 5.54
CA THR A 151 11.95 22.21 6.88
C THR A 151 12.65 20.92 7.28
N VAL A 152 13.38 20.96 8.39
CA VAL A 152 13.96 19.76 9.00
C VAL A 152 12.97 19.20 10.00
N VAL A 153 12.53 17.95 9.79
CA VAL A 153 11.66 17.25 10.74
C VAL A 153 12.54 16.47 11.71
N ASN A 154 12.50 16.85 12.99
CA ASN A 154 13.15 16.06 14.04
C ASN A 154 12.34 14.78 14.28
N LEU A 155 12.99 13.62 14.08
CA LEU A 155 12.38 12.31 14.24
C LEU A 155 12.46 11.84 15.71
N ALA A 156 11.61 12.37 16.59
CA ALA A 156 11.45 11.95 17.99
C ALA A 156 10.44 10.79 18.22
N ALA A 157 9.59 10.48 17.23
CA ALA A 157 8.61 9.40 17.27
C ALA A 157 9.08 8.20 16.44
N ASN A 158 8.53 7.01 16.67
CA ASN A 158 8.91 5.83 15.91
C ASN A 158 8.28 5.80 14.50
N ASP A 159 7.21 6.56 14.28
CA ASP A 159 6.39 6.52 13.08
C ASP A 159 6.09 7.93 12.57
N TYR A 160 6.31 8.16 11.28
CA TYR A 160 6.01 9.42 10.60
C TYR A 160 5.24 9.20 9.32
N LEU A 161 4.19 10.00 9.15
CA LEU A 161 3.43 10.11 7.91
C LEU A 161 3.58 11.54 7.40
N VAL A 162 4.20 11.69 6.23
CA VAL A 162 4.42 12.98 5.59
C VAL A 162 3.52 13.10 4.37
N LEU A 163 2.71 14.16 4.38
CA LEU A 163 1.82 14.57 3.31
C LEU A 163 2.38 15.86 2.70
N PRO A 164 3.05 15.81 1.53
CA PRO A 164 3.50 17.01 0.84
C PRO A 164 2.27 17.85 0.50
N GLY A 165 2.25 19.11 0.95
CA GLY A 165 1.29 20.09 0.45
C GLY A 165 1.68 20.56 -0.95
N TYR A 166 0.83 21.40 -1.56
CA TYR A 166 1.10 21.98 -2.89
C TYR A 166 2.43 22.74 -2.96
N ASP A 167 2.95 23.23 -1.83
CA ASP A 167 4.16 24.05 -1.75
C ASP A 167 5.37 23.30 -1.14
N THR A 168 5.31 21.97 -1.01
CA THR A 168 6.37 21.17 -0.37
C THR A 168 7.08 20.27 -1.39
N GLU A 169 8.23 20.70 -1.88
CA GLU A 169 9.13 19.83 -2.65
C GLU A 169 9.97 18.97 -1.71
N VAL A 170 9.96 17.65 -1.94
CA VAL A 170 10.81 16.72 -1.17
C VAL A 170 12.10 16.47 -1.96
N CYS A 171 13.24 16.92 -1.43
CA CYS A 171 14.53 16.69 -2.07
C CYS A 171 14.95 15.22 -1.97
N THR A 172 15.12 14.55 -3.11
CA THR A 172 15.77 13.24 -3.23
C THR A 172 17.29 13.44 -3.37
N ILE A 173 18.13 12.54 -2.85
CA ILE A 173 19.59 12.60 -3.10
C ILE A 173 19.82 11.93 -4.46
N PRO A 174 20.37 12.64 -5.46
CA PRO A 174 20.57 12.11 -6.82
C PRO A 174 21.47 10.87 -6.89
N GLU A 175 22.34 10.67 -5.89
CA GLU A 175 23.28 9.54 -5.83
C GLU A 175 22.65 8.25 -5.24
N LEU A 176 21.49 8.39 -4.57
CA LEU A 176 20.69 7.28 -4.05
C LEU A 176 19.48 6.97 -4.93
N ASP A 177 19.32 7.69 -6.04
CA ASP A 177 18.54 7.23 -7.18
C ASP A 177 19.16 5.90 -7.61
N SER A 178 18.62 4.82 -7.05
CA SER A 178 18.52 3.59 -7.83
C SER A 178 17.94 4.00 -9.19
N ALA A 179 18.24 3.28 -10.26
CA ALA A 179 17.62 3.47 -11.58
C ALA A 179 16.07 3.38 -11.58
N ALA A 180 15.42 3.42 -10.42
CA ALA A 180 14.04 3.71 -10.14
C ALA A 180 13.63 5.08 -10.71
N VAL A 181 13.12 4.97 -11.94
CA VAL A 181 12.01 5.77 -12.44
C VAL A 181 12.36 7.26 -12.59
N ARG A 182 13.07 7.56 -13.68
CA ARG A 182 12.70 8.73 -14.49
C ARG A 182 11.23 8.55 -14.82
N LEU A 183 10.33 9.11 -14.00
CA LEU A 183 8.92 9.20 -14.32
C LEU A 183 8.86 9.90 -15.67
N THR A 184 8.62 9.15 -16.75
CA THR A 184 8.21 9.81 -17.97
C THR A 184 6.92 10.57 -17.63
N PRO A 185 6.71 11.79 -18.14
CA PRO A 185 5.68 12.73 -17.65
C PRO A 185 4.23 12.29 -17.91
N SER A 186 3.97 11.01 -18.20
CA SER A 186 2.68 10.54 -18.69
C SER A 186 1.63 10.33 -17.59
N VAL A 187 1.99 10.12 -16.31
CA VAL A 187 1.00 10.01 -15.23
C VAL A 187 1.51 10.50 -13.88
N LEU A 188 1.03 11.66 -13.43
CA LEU A 188 1.24 12.16 -12.08
C LEU A 188 0.19 11.56 -11.12
N PRO A 189 0.58 11.09 -9.93
CA PRO A 189 -0.38 10.67 -8.91
C PRO A 189 -1.22 11.86 -8.43
N LEU A 190 -2.46 11.61 -8.04
CA LEU A 190 -3.37 12.60 -7.46
C LEU A 190 -2.87 13.13 -6.11
N ALA A 191 -2.24 12.24 -5.33
CA ALA A 191 -1.58 12.56 -4.07
C ALA A 191 -0.49 11.51 -3.80
N THR A 192 0.58 11.91 -3.11
CA THR A 192 1.60 10.99 -2.61
C THR A 192 1.77 11.18 -1.12
N ALA A 193 1.87 10.09 -0.37
CA ALA A 193 2.23 10.11 1.04
C ALA A 193 3.54 9.34 1.23
N HIS A 194 4.40 9.84 2.11
CA HIS A 194 5.63 9.18 2.51
C HIS A 194 5.48 8.66 3.94
N TYR A 195 5.80 7.39 4.14
CA TYR A 195 5.73 6.75 5.43
C TYR A 195 7.13 6.32 5.87
N PHE A 196 7.51 6.73 7.07
CA PHE A 196 8.79 6.41 7.69
C PHE A 196 8.57 5.73 9.02
N ARG A 197 9.35 4.68 9.29
CA ARG A 197 9.37 3.98 10.56
C ARG A 197 10.80 3.76 11.02
N LEU A 198 11.08 4.21 12.24
CA LEU A 198 12.29 3.85 12.99
C LEU A 198 12.06 2.52 13.69
N THR A 199 13.04 1.63 13.60
CA THR A 199 12.99 0.28 14.17
C THR A 199 14.17 0.07 15.11
N ASP A 200 13.88 -0.37 16.33
CA ASP A 200 14.86 -0.77 17.34
C ASP A 200 14.40 -2.10 17.98
N PRO A 201 15.17 -3.21 17.84
CA PRO A 201 16.39 -3.34 17.05
C PRO A 201 16.12 -3.25 15.53
N PRO A 202 17.16 -3.08 14.68
CA PRO A 202 16.99 -3.06 13.23
C PRO A 202 16.34 -4.36 12.74
N ILE A 203 15.34 -4.24 11.87
CA ILE A 203 14.69 -5.41 11.29
C ILE A 203 15.67 -6.11 10.35
N THR A 204 15.96 -7.38 10.61
CA THR A 204 16.98 -8.16 9.89
C THR A 204 16.60 -8.55 8.47
N ARG A 205 15.34 -8.38 8.07
CA ARG A 205 14.82 -8.75 6.73
C ARG A 205 13.71 -7.82 6.23
N PRO A 206 13.97 -6.52 6.03
CA PRO A 206 12.91 -5.64 5.57
C PRO A 206 12.64 -5.82 4.07
N ALA A 207 11.37 -5.73 3.66
CA ALA A 207 10.96 -5.59 2.26
C ALA A 207 11.39 -4.25 1.60
N GLY A 208 12.07 -3.37 2.33
CA GLY A 208 12.63 -2.10 1.88
C GLY A 208 14.13 -2.00 2.15
N LYS A 209 14.78 -0.97 1.61
CA LYS A 209 16.21 -0.73 1.86
C LYS A 209 16.39 -0.27 3.30
N ALA A 210 16.87 -1.16 4.18
CA ALA A 210 17.40 -0.74 5.46
C ALA A 210 18.59 0.18 5.22
N ILE A 211 18.51 1.39 5.75
CA ILE A 211 19.67 2.27 5.87
C ILE A 211 20.05 2.22 7.34
N ASP A 212 21.26 1.72 7.63
CA ASP A 212 21.83 1.83 8.95
C ASP A 212 22.06 3.31 9.22
N ILE A 213 21.36 3.85 10.23
CA ILE A 213 21.59 5.19 10.73
C ILE A 213 22.83 5.09 11.62
N PRO A 214 23.96 5.75 11.30
CA PRO A 214 25.09 5.81 12.22
C PRO A 214 24.67 6.57 13.47
N THR A 215 24.38 5.83 14.53
CA THR A 215 24.18 6.33 15.89
C THR A 215 25.56 6.52 16.55
N LYS A 216 25.64 7.21 17.70
CA LYS A 216 26.92 7.33 18.43
C LYS A 216 27.49 5.94 18.69
N THR A 217 28.80 5.81 18.88
CA THR A 217 29.50 4.52 19.11
C THR A 217 28.91 3.64 20.22
N ASP A 218 28.08 4.19 21.11
CA ASP A 218 27.43 3.49 22.22
C ASP A 218 25.89 3.33 22.07
N ASP A 219 25.28 3.92 21.03
CA ASP A 219 23.83 3.84 20.81
C ASP A 219 23.49 2.63 19.91
N PRO A 220 22.44 1.85 20.21
CA PRO A 220 22.06 0.71 19.39
C PRO A 220 21.73 1.16 17.95
N PRO A 221 22.07 0.37 16.92
CA PRO A 221 21.75 0.72 15.54
C PRO A 221 20.22 0.84 15.40
N VAL A 222 19.76 1.91 14.76
CA VAL A 222 18.33 2.10 14.44
C VAL A 222 18.15 1.87 12.95
N GLY A 223 17.31 0.91 12.59
CA GLY A 223 16.95 0.67 11.20
C GLY A 223 15.83 1.63 10.77
N LEU A 224 15.93 2.24 9.60
CA LEU A 224 14.84 3.03 9.03
C LEU A 224 14.18 2.29 7.88
N LEU A 225 12.85 2.25 7.91
CA LEU A 225 12.02 1.80 6.81
C LEU A 225 11.27 2.98 6.22
N SER A 226 11.25 3.01 4.90
CA SER A 226 10.68 4.12 4.15
C SER A 226 9.86 3.57 2.99
N SER A 227 8.62 4.04 2.84
CA SER A 227 7.71 3.62 1.76
C SER A 227 6.90 4.79 1.21
N GLN A 228 6.37 4.65 -0.01
CA GLN A 228 5.51 5.64 -0.65
C GLN A 228 4.15 5.04 -0.99
N LEU A 229 3.10 5.82 -0.74
CA LEU A 229 1.75 5.53 -1.19
C LEU A 229 1.32 6.60 -2.19
N HIS A 230 1.02 6.19 -3.41
CA HIS A 230 0.53 7.07 -4.46
C HIS A 230 -0.95 6.80 -4.70
N LEU A 231 -1.79 7.82 -4.53
CA LEU A 231 -3.18 7.81 -4.95
C LEU A 231 -3.23 8.04 -6.46
N LEU A 232 -3.70 7.05 -7.21
CA LEU A 232 -3.72 7.09 -8.68
C LEU A 232 -5.11 7.44 -9.22
N HIS A 233 -6.15 6.91 -8.60
CA HIS A 233 -7.52 7.09 -9.05
C HIS A 233 -8.48 7.06 -7.87
N PHE A 234 -9.55 7.83 -7.96
CA PHE A 234 -10.63 7.87 -6.99
C PHE A 234 -11.97 8.00 -7.71
N ASN A 235 -12.95 7.21 -7.28
CA ASN A 235 -14.29 7.22 -7.86
C ASN A 235 -15.36 6.89 -6.81
N LEU A 236 -16.55 7.45 -6.98
CA LEU A 236 -17.67 7.24 -6.06
C LEU A 236 -18.98 7.01 -6.82
N THR A 237 -19.83 6.14 -6.27
CA THR A 237 -21.19 5.95 -6.76
C THR A 237 -22.04 7.21 -6.59
N GLN A 238 -23.05 7.41 -7.44
CA GLN A 238 -23.99 8.54 -7.31
C GLN A 238 -24.73 8.57 -5.97
N ASN A 239 -25.00 7.40 -5.36
CA ASN A 239 -25.73 7.28 -4.10
C ASN A 239 -24.83 7.39 -2.86
N SER A 240 -23.55 7.74 -3.05
CA SER A 240 -22.57 7.87 -1.98
C SER A 240 -22.98 8.95 -0.96
N SER A 241 -22.79 8.65 0.33
CA SER A 241 -22.99 9.63 1.40
C SER A 241 -21.69 10.13 2.04
N LEU A 242 -20.51 9.76 1.53
CA LEU A 242 -19.21 10.10 2.15
C LEU A 242 -18.96 11.60 2.26
N TRP A 243 -19.29 12.40 1.24
CA TRP A 243 -19.05 13.85 1.30
C TRP A 243 -19.86 14.54 2.40
N LYS A 244 -20.87 13.87 2.96
CA LYS A 244 -21.67 14.37 4.08
C LYS A 244 -21.00 14.12 5.44
N SER A 245 -19.92 13.34 5.51
CA SER A 245 -19.23 13.01 6.78
C SER A 245 -18.17 14.04 7.19
N GLY A 246 -17.76 14.97 6.31
CA GLY A 246 -16.94 16.13 6.66
C GLY A 246 -15.45 15.89 6.93
N GLY A 247 -14.89 14.73 6.57
CA GLY A 247 -13.48 14.38 6.75
C GLY A 247 -12.61 14.50 5.50
N ASP A 248 -11.28 14.48 5.68
CA ASP A 248 -10.29 14.36 4.60
C ASP A 248 -10.12 12.87 4.25
N PRO A 249 -10.66 12.40 3.10
CA PRO A 249 -10.71 10.98 2.80
C PRO A 249 -9.33 10.34 2.61
N TRP A 250 -8.33 11.14 2.23
CA TRP A 250 -6.96 10.67 2.04
C TRP A 250 -6.26 10.48 3.38
N ARG A 251 -6.40 11.45 4.29
CA ARG A 251 -5.87 11.35 5.65
C ARG A 251 -6.46 10.14 6.40
N GLU A 252 -7.76 9.94 6.33
CA GLU A 252 -8.43 8.79 6.95
C GLU A 252 -7.92 7.45 6.41
N LEU A 253 -7.72 7.35 5.09
CA LEU A 253 -7.16 6.16 4.47
C LEU A 253 -5.76 5.88 5.02
N LEU A 254 -4.92 6.89 5.13
CA LEU A 254 -3.56 6.72 5.63
C LEU A 254 -3.52 6.33 7.11
N HIS A 255 -4.41 6.88 7.94
CA HIS A 255 -4.59 6.42 9.31
C HIS A 255 -5.02 4.95 9.37
N SER A 256 -5.92 4.53 8.48
CA SER A 256 -6.34 3.12 8.37
C SER A 256 -5.16 2.21 7.98
N PHE A 257 -4.34 2.63 7.02
CA PHE A 257 -3.09 1.93 6.67
C PHE A 257 -2.15 1.80 7.88
N TYR A 258 -1.94 2.88 8.62
CA TYR A 258 -1.11 2.88 9.83
C TYR A 258 -1.64 1.93 10.90
N ALA A 259 -2.95 1.97 11.18
CA ALA A 259 -3.58 1.08 12.15
C ALA A 259 -3.37 -0.40 11.80
N LEU A 260 -3.50 -0.75 10.52
CA LEU A 260 -3.22 -2.11 10.03
C LEU A 260 -1.74 -2.49 10.13
N THR A 261 -0.82 -1.53 10.05
CA THR A 261 0.61 -1.76 10.29
C THR A 261 0.90 -2.06 11.75
N VAL A 262 0.29 -1.30 12.68
CA VAL A 262 0.38 -1.57 14.12
C VAL A 262 -0.18 -2.97 14.43
N LEU A 263 -1.30 -3.32 13.79
CA LEU A 263 -1.90 -4.64 13.93
C LEU A 263 -0.99 -5.78 13.47
N THR A 264 -0.26 -5.60 12.35
CA THR A 264 0.74 -6.57 11.89
C THR A 264 1.78 -6.83 12.97
N GLN A 265 2.34 -5.77 13.56
CA GLN A 265 3.39 -5.91 14.57
C GLN A 265 2.87 -6.54 15.87
N ALA A 266 1.61 -6.26 16.23
CA ALA A 266 0.97 -6.86 17.40
C ALA A 266 0.67 -8.37 17.21
N ARG A 267 0.22 -8.78 16.03
CA ARG A 267 -0.19 -10.17 15.76
C ARG A 267 0.94 -11.04 15.20
N PHE A 268 1.85 -10.45 14.44
CA PHE A 268 2.90 -11.12 13.68
C PHE A 268 4.21 -10.33 13.75
N PRO A 269 4.87 -10.29 14.91
CA PRO A 269 6.07 -9.47 15.13
C PRO A 269 7.26 -9.89 14.24
N SER A 270 7.23 -11.09 13.65
CA SER A 270 8.25 -11.57 12.70
C SER A 270 8.05 -11.10 11.26
N LEU A 271 6.90 -10.49 10.94
CA LEU A 271 6.62 -9.97 9.60
C LEU A 271 7.12 -8.54 9.47
N ASP A 272 7.35 -8.13 8.21
CA ASP A 272 7.63 -6.75 7.87
C ASP A 272 6.57 -5.81 8.49
N PRO A 273 6.97 -4.63 8.97
CA PRO A 273 6.07 -3.62 9.53
C PRO A 273 5.33 -2.88 8.41
N LEU A 274 4.62 -3.65 7.60
CA LEU A 274 3.71 -3.22 6.58
C LEU A 274 2.28 -3.39 7.09
N PRO A 275 1.31 -2.70 6.48
CA PRO A 275 -0.09 -3.02 6.64
C PRO A 275 -0.31 -4.52 6.41
N ILE A 276 -1.06 -5.17 7.30
CA ILE A 276 -1.19 -6.62 7.37
C ILE A 276 -1.49 -7.30 6.03
N HIS A 277 -2.33 -6.69 5.18
CA HIS A 277 -2.67 -7.22 3.87
C HIS A 277 -1.49 -7.18 2.88
N LEU A 278 -0.60 -6.18 2.97
CA LEU A 278 0.64 -6.13 2.20
C LEU A 278 1.67 -7.13 2.73
N ALA A 279 1.81 -7.25 4.05
CA ALA A 279 2.69 -8.24 4.67
C ALA A 279 2.29 -9.68 4.29
N MET A 280 0.99 -10.01 4.41
CA MET A 280 0.44 -11.30 4.00
C MET A 280 0.68 -11.57 2.51
N LEU A 281 0.46 -10.57 1.65
CA LEU A 281 0.67 -10.71 0.21
C LEU A 281 2.13 -11.04 -0.12
N SER A 282 3.10 -10.37 0.53
CA SER A 282 4.54 -10.65 0.38
C SER A 282 4.86 -12.13 0.70
N VAL A 283 4.36 -12.63 1.83
CA VAL A 283 4.56 -14.02 2.26
C VAL A 283 3.96 -15.00 1.25
N ILE A 284 2.70 -14.78 0.84
CA ILE A 284 1.97 -15.68 -0.05
C ILE A 284 2.65 -15.77 -1.42
N LEU A 285 3.10 -14.65 -1.97
CA LEU A 285 3.80 -14.62 -3.24
C LEU A 285 5.18 -15.29 -3.15
N GLY A 286 5.91 -15.05 -2.06
CA GLY A 286 7.18 -15.72 -1.80
C GLY A 286 7.04 -17.24 -1.72
N VAL A 287 6.01 -17.74 -1.02
CA VAL A 287 5.70 -19.19 -0.97
C VAL A 287 5.31 -19.73 -2.35
N SER A 288 4.53 -18.96 -3.12
CA SER A 288 4.06 -19.39 -4.44
C SER A 288 5.22 -19.54 -5.43
N ASP A 289 6.20 -18.64 -5.41
CA ASP A 289 7.42 -18.77 -6.23
C ASP A 289 8.33 -19.92 -5.74
N ASN A 290 8.44 -20.13 -4.43
CA ASN A 290 9.31 -21.16 -3.85
C ASN A 290 8.77 -22.59 -3.97
N ARG A 291 7.45 -22.79 -4.09
CA ARG A 291 6.83 -24.12 -4.24
C ARG A 291 7.26 -24.86 -5.51
N GLU A 292 7.89 -24.18 -6.45
CA GLU A 292 8.47 -24.81 -7.64
C GLU A 292 9.95 -25.21 -7.48
N LEU A 293 10.62 -24.83 -6.39
CA LEU A 293 11.98 -25.25 -6.08
C LEU A 293 12.04 -26.62 -5.37
N VAL A 294 10.88 -27.20 -5.04
CA VAL A 294 10.76 -28.59 -4.59
C VAL A 294 10.14 -29.38 -5.75
N PRO A 295 10.93 -30.15 -6.52
CA PRO A 295 10.36 -31.14 -7.42
C PRO A 295 9.52 -32.09 -6.57
N VAL A 296 8.24 -32.22 -6.88
CA VAL A 296 7.40 -33.30 -6.35
C VAL A 296 7.74 -34.56 -7.16
N ASP A 297 9.00 -35.00 -7.06
CA ASP A 297 9.44 -36.33 -7.47
C ASP A 297 9.76 -37.11 -6.20
N LEU A 298 8.71 -37.41 -5.43
CA LEU A 298 8.78 -38.52 -4.49
C LEU A 298 8.40 -39.79 -5.27
N PRO A 299 9.31 -40.76 -5.42
CA PRO A 299 8.96 -42.01 -6.08
C PRO A 299 7.87 -42.70 -5.27
N LEU A 300 6.81 -43.11 -5.97
CA LEU A 300 5.85 -44.09 -5.47
C LEU A 300 6.63 -45.37 -5.17
N GLU A 301 6.91 -45.61 -3.89
CA GLU A 301 7.29 -46.94 -3.43
C GLU A 301 6.11 -47.88 -3.73
N SER A 302 6.27 -48.64 -4.82
CA SER A 302 5.47 -49.82 -5.07
C SER A 302 5.94 -50.89 -4.09
N SER A 303 5.23 -51.00 -2.96
CA SER A 303 5.32 -52.19 -2.14
C SER A 303 4.47 -53.29 -2.79
N SER A 304 5.20 -54.25 -3.35
CA SER A 304 4.80 -55.63 -3.61
C SER A 304 4.30 -56.32 -2.34
#